data_AF-A0A9Q9FBY4-F1
#
_entry.id   AF-A0A9Q9FBY4-F1
#
_cell.length_a   1.000
_cell.length_b   1.000
_cell.length_c   1.000
_cell.angle_alpha   90.00
_cell.angle_beta   90.00
_cell.angle_gamma   90.00
#
_symmetry.space_group_name_H-M   'P 1'
#
loop_
_entity.id
_entity.type
_entity.pdbx_description
1 polymer ?
#
loop_
_entity_poly.entity_id
_entity_poly.type
_entity_poly.pdbx_seq_one_letter_code
_entity_poly.pdbx_strand_id
1 'polypeptide(L)' 'MTSASVLLCSIAFILVVSIAIVILTRGKSIRNKDEIRIGLIGALAFGYIAWACVYMSQIKPFVDPE' A
#
# COMPACT_ATOMS: atom_id res chain seq x y z
N MET A 1 -19.28 -0.79 -8.43
CA MET A 1 -18.50 -1.44 -7.34
C MET A 1 -18.58 -0.54 -6.13
N THR A 2 -18.98 -1.06 -4.97
CA THR A 2 -19.01 -0.28 -3.72
C THR A 2 -17.60 0.23 -3.40
N SER A 3 -17.47 1.49 -2.98
CA SER A 3 -16.17 2.11 -2.66
C SER A 3 -15.37 1.32 -1.61
N ALA A 4 -16.07 0.61 -0.72
CA ALA A 4 -15.49 -0.33 0.24
C ALA A 4 -14.75 -1.51 -0.44
N SER A 5 -15.25 -2.03 -1.56
CA SER A 5 -14.59 -3.11 -2.30
C SER A 5 -13.27 -2.66 -2.92
N VAL A 6 -13.19 -1.41 -3.39
CA VAL A 6 -11.96 -0.86 -3.96
C VAL A 6 -10.87 -0.76 -2.88
N LEU A 7 -11.23 -0.28 -1.69
CA LEU A 7 -10.33 -0.25 -0.54
C LEU A 7 -9.88 -1.66 -0.13
N LEU A 8 -10.80 -2.63 -0.02
CA LEU A 8 -10.45 -4.01 0.33
C LEU A 8 -9.53 -4.68 -0.69
N CYS A 9 -9.81 -4.53 -1.99
CA CYS A 9 -8.97 -5.09 -3.05
C CYS A 9 -7.57 -4.47 -3.08
N SER A 10 -7.46 -3.16 -2.83
CA SER A 10 -6.17 -2.47 -2.79
C SER A 10 -5.34 -2.85 -1.56
N ILE A 11 -5.95 -3.06 -0.39
CA ILE A 11 -5.26 -3.64 0.78
C ILE A 11 -4.75 -5.05 0.44
N ALA A 12 -5.60 -5.89 -0.12
CA ALA A 12 -5.21 -7.26 -0.50
C ALA A 12 -4.04 -7.26 -1.48
N PHE A 13 -4.06 -6.37 -2.48
CA PHE A 13 -2.96 -6.20 -3.43
C PHE A 13 -1.65 -5.83 -2.72
N ILE A 14 -1.68 -4.90 -1.77
CA ILE A 14 -0.48 -4.47 -1.04
C ILE A 14 0.07 -5.55 -0.13
N LEU A 15 -0.79 -6.37 0.48
CA LEU A 15 -0.35 -7.54 1.23
C LEU A 15 0.37 -8.53 0.33
N VAL A 16 -0.16 -8.81 -0.87
CA VAL A 16 0.49 -9.70 -1.85
C VAL A 16 1.86 -9.14 -2.27
N VAL A 17 1.95 -7.84 -2.58
CA VAL A 17 3.21 -7.20 -2.94
C VAL A 17 4.22 -7.23 -1.78
N SER A 18 3.76 -6.98 -0.54
CA SER A 18 4.61 -7.06 0.64
C SER A 18 5.17 -8.47 0.86
N ILE A 19 4.34 -9.51 0.68
CA ILE A 19 4.76 -10.91 0.73
C ILE A 19 5.79 -11.20 -0.37
N ALA A 20 5.57 -10.71 -1.60
CA ALA A 20 6.51 -10.87 -2.70
C ALA A 20 7.88 -10.23 -2.38
N ILE A 21 7.90 -9.03 -1.78
CA ILE A 21 9.14 -8.36 -1.33
C ILE A 21 9.86 -9.23 -0.30
N VAL A 22 9.15 -9.80 0.69
CA VAL A 22 9.74 -10.68 1.70
C VAL A 22 10.37 -11.92 1.05
N ILE A 23 9.66 -12.58 0.13
CA ILE A 23 10.15 -13.78 -0.56
C ILE A 23 11.41 -13.46 -1.36
N LEU A 24 11.39 -12.39 -2.16
CA LEU A 24 12.49 -11.99 -3.03
C LEU A 24 13.74 -11.55 -2.24
N THR A 25 13.56 -11.04 -1.03
CA THR A 25 14.67 -10.59 -0.17
C THR A 25 15.18 -11.65 0.81
N ARG A 26 14.50 -12.81 0.97
CA ARG A 26 14.85 -13.84 1.96
C ARG A 26 16.19 -14.54 1.67
N GLY A 27 16.58 -14.66 0.41
CA GLY A 27 17.78 -15.40 -0.02
C GLY A 27 19.01 -14.54 -0.37
N LYS A 28 18.92 -13.21 -0.29
CA LYS A 28 20.04 -12.35 -0.69
C LYS A 28 21.05 -12.16 0.45
N SER A 29 22.33 -12.40 0.16
CA SER A 29 23.47 -12.08 1.04
C SER A 29 23.88 -10.61 0.89
N ILE A 30 22.92 -9.70 1.04
CA ILE A 30 23.21 -8.26 1.08
C ILE A 30 23.26 -7.84 2.55
N ARG A 31 24.32 -7.14 2.95
CA ARG A 31 24.57 -6.70 4.34
C ARG A 31 23.40 -5.93 4.97
N ASN A 32 22.59 -5.24 4.14
CA ASN A 32 21.48 -4.38 4.57
C ASN A 32 20.11 -4.88 4.08
N LYS A 33 19.95 -6.19 3.82
CA LYS A 33 18.70 -6.75 3.26
C LYS A 33 17.46 -6.45 4.09
N ASP A 34 17.59 -6.39 5.42
CA ASP A 34 16.45 -6.18 6.32
C ASP A 34 16.04 -4.70 6.36
N GLU A 35 17.01 -3.77 6.34
CA GLU A 35 16.75 -2.34 6.16
C GLU A 35 16.04 -2.04 4.84
N ILE A 36 16.52 -2.65 3.73
CA ILE A 36 15.90 -2.49 2.41
C ILE A 36 14.47 -3.05 2.42
N ARG A 37 14.25 -4.21 3.05
CA ARG A 37 12.92 -4.81 3.16
C ARG A 37 11.96 -3.92 3.95
N ILE A 38 12.39 -3.45 5.13
CA ILE A 38 11.58 -2.58 5.97
C ILE A 38 11.30 -1.25 5.24
N GLY A 39 12.31 -0.68 4.57
CA GLY A 39 12.16 0.53 3.77
C GLY A 39 11.16 0.37 2.63
N LEU A 40 11.25 -0.72 1.87
CA LEU A 40 10.32 -0.99 0.75
C LEU A 40 8.89 -1.22 1.22
N ILE A 41 8.69 -2.04 2.26
CA ILE A 41 7.35 -2.31 2.81
C ILE A 41 6.78 -1.04 3.45
N GLY A 42 7.60 -0.28 4.17
CA GLY A 42 7.21 0.99 4.78
C GLY A 42 6.79 2.02 3.74
N ALA A 43 7.57 2.20 2.66
CA ALA A 43 7.22 3.11 1.58
C ALA A 43 5.92 2.71 0.87
N LEU A 44 5.72 1.40 0.65
CA LEU A 44 4.50 0.87 0.05
C LEU A 44 3.27 1.14 0.93
N ALA A 45 3.38 0.88 2.23
CA ALA A 45 2.30 1.13 3.20
C ALA A 45 2.00 2.63 3.34
N PHE A 46 3.02 3.48 3.37
CA PHE A 46 2.86 4.92 3.44
C PHE A 46 2.16 5.47 2.19
N GLY A 47 2.61 5.06 1.00
CA GLY A 47 1.98 5.43 -0.27
C GLY A 47 0.52 5.00 -0.34
N TYR A 48 0.20 3.82 0.16
CA TYR A 48 -1.19 3.35 0.26
C TYR A 48 -2.06 4.23 1.14
N ILE A 49 -1.60 4.54 2.36
CA ILE A 49 -2.37 5.34 3.31
C ILE A 49 -2.64 6.72 2.71
N ALA A 50 -1.61 7.34 2.12
CA ALA A 50 -1.75 8.63 1.45
C ALA A 50 -2.81 8.58 0.34
N TRP A 51 -2.74 7.58 -0.54
CA TRP A 51 -3.73 7.39 -1.61
C TRP A 51 -5.13 7.09 -1.06
N ALA A 52 -5.25 6.23 -0.06
CA ALA A 52 -6.52 5.80 0.51
C ALA A 52 -7.25 6.97 1.18
N CYS A 53 -6.53 7.87 1.85
CA CYS A 53 -7.11 9.10 2.42
C CYS A 53 -7.71 10.00 1.33
N VAL A 54 -6.98 10.21 0.22
CA VAL A 54 -7.46 11.00 -0.92
C VAL A 54 -8.66 10.33 -1.60
N TYR A 55 -8.62 9.00 -1.75
CA TYR A 55 -9.74 8.26 -2.31
C TYR A 55 -10.98 8.37 -1.42
N MET A 56 -10.81 8.21 -0.11
CA MET A 56 -11.92 8.29 0.86
C MET A 56 -12.54 9.68 0.93
N SER A 57 -11.75 10.76 0.82
CA SER A 57 -12.28 12.12 0.83
C SER A 57 -13.21 12.42 -0.36
N GLN A 58 -13.08 11.65 -1.45
CA GLN A 58 -13.90 11.80 -2.66
C GLN A 58 -15.14 10.89 -2.69
N ILE A 59 -15.31 9.95 -1.75
CA ILE A 59 -16.45 9.00 -1.78
C ILE A 59 -17.79 9.70 -1.56
N LYS A 60 -17.83 10.68 -0.65
CA LYS A 60 -18.99 11.51 -0.39
C LYS A 60 -18.48 12.90 -0.01
N PRO A 61 -18.15 13.74 -1.00
CA PRO A 61 -17.60 15.06 -0.73
C PRO A 61 -18.65 15.91 0.00
N PHE A 62 -18.18 16.73 0.94
CA PHE A 62 -19.04 17.68 1.67
C PHE A 62 -19.38 18.92 0.85
N VAL A 63 -18.63 19.16 -0.21
CA VAL A 63 -18.76 20.32 -1.10
C VAL A 63 -18.64 19.81 -2.53
N ASP A 64 -19.58 20.17 -3.38
CA ASP A 64 -19.53 19.86 -4.80
C ASP A 64 -18.58 20.83 -5.53
N PRO A 65 -17.89 20.39 -6.59
CA PRO A 65 -17.07 21.28 -7.40
C PRO A 65 -17.95 22.33 -8.12
N GLU A 66 -17.46 23.57 -8.20
CA GLU A 66 -18.09 24.66 -8.98
C GLU A 66 -17.99 24.45 -10.50
#